data_AF-A0A3B5PZ73-F1
#
_entry.id   AF-A0A3B5PZ73-F1
#
_cell.length_a   1.000
_cell.length_b   1.000
_cell.length_c   1.000
_cell.angle_alpha   90.00
_cell.angle_beta   90.00
_cell.angle_gamma   90.00
#
_symmetry.space_group_name_H-M   'P 1'
#
loop_
_entity.id
_entity.type
_entity.pdbx_description
1 polymer ?
#
loop_
_entity_poly.entity_id
_entity_poly.type
_entity_poly.pdbx_seq_one_letter_code
_entity_poly.pdbx_strand_id
1 'polypeptide(L)'
;GDIYYEIILFSNHCISLRIKLCAEALLKVLELMSRLRQQVKDMETSFYRMLQDQRTVTPVSLALTSHHRERVQTGLALLLEATPLPDFPALLGESIAANNAYRQREAELTAKRVAVQEVPPPWMNSSTMDASGGNKSVSSLVEKLQTGMELQEPTKDSPLSEIIDVYEQKLAGFASKESRLQDLLEAKALALSQADRLIAQYRLQRAQAEAEARKLACLLKDAERRREDLQGELGNQVLEVERSRADMKELLQHNARLQRDSEEHQTLKGAYNALFNETERLLKELQAAHISLSKQNDTLRKNHEALQLHRDKITSELQEREAEIKSLRLDVEKKNNLQSKEETLREKDQERRDLEETLDVLRKELNKTEQARKDVSIKASSLELQKSQLESKLKQKEDELNKHSAMIAMIHSLSSGKLKSDVNLSL
;
A
#
# COMPACT_ATOMS: atom_id res chain seq x y z
N GLY A 1 59.40 -54.25 -32.00
CA GLY A 1 59.08 -53.46 -30.80
C GLY A 1 59.42 -52.00 -31.03
N ASP A 2 60.68 -51.71 -31.30
CA ASP A 2 61.22 -50.35 -31.22
C ASP A 2 60.74 -49.38 -32.31
N ILE A 3 60.49 -49.86 -33.53
CA ILE A 3 60.00 -49.01 -34.63
C ILE A 3 58.59 -48.44 -34.33
N TYR A 4 57.72 -49.23 -33.70
CA TYR A 4 56.38 -48.75 -33.31
C TYR A 4 56.45 -47.72 -32.18
N TYR A 5 57.38 -47.87 -31.23
CA TYR A 5 57.60 -46.90 -30.16
C TYR A 5 58.17 -45.58 -30.70
N GLU A 6 59.10 -45.63 -31.65
CA GLU A 6 59.63 -44.41 -32.28
C GLU A 6 58.58 -43.68 -33.11
N ILE A 7 57.74 -44.39 -33.88
CA ILE A 7 56.66 -43.76 -34.66
C ILE A 7 55.64 -43.07 -33.74
N ILE A 8 55.30 -43.69 -32.60
CA ILE A 8 54.37 -43.10 -31.62
C ILE A 8 55.00 -41.88 -30.94
N LEU A 9 56.28 -41.94 -30.57
CA LEU A 9 57.01 -40.81 -29.97
C LEU A 9 57.13 -39.64 -30.96
N PHE A 10 57.46 -39.92 -32.22
CA PHE A 10 57.57 -38.91 -33.26
C PHE A 10 56.21 -38.25 -33.55
N SER A 11 55.15 -39.04 -33.65
CA SER A 11 53.78 -38.53 -33.85
C SER A 11 53.32 -37.65 -32.68
N ASN A 12 53.55 -38.08 -31.44
CA ASN A 12 53.23 -37.29 -30.24
C ASN A 12 54.03 -35.99 -30.14
N HIS A 13 55.31 -36.01 -30.56
CA HIS A 13 56.14 -34.81 -30.60
C HIS A 13 55.65 -33.81 -31.65
N CYS A 14 55.28 -34.29 -32.84
CA CYS A 14 54.70 -33.46 -33.90
C CYS A 14 53.36 -32.84 -33.49
N ILE A 15 52.49 -33.60 -32.82
CA ILE A 15 51.21 -33.11 -32.30
C ILE A 15 51.43 -32.05 -31.22
N SER A 16 52.36 -32.28 -30.28
CA SER A 16 52.71 -31.31 -29.23
C SER A 16 53.25 -29.99 -29.81
N LEU A 17 54.14 -30.08 -30.81
CA LEU A 17 54.71 -28.92 -31.48
C LEU A 17 53.62 -28.10 -32.20
N ARG A 18 52.70 -28.79 -32.89
CA ARG A 18 51.59 -28.15 -33.60
C ARG A 18 50.62 -27.44 -32.66
N ILE A 19 50.32 -28.04 -31.50
CA ILE A 19 49.46 -27.42 -30.47
C ILE A 19 50.11 -26.17 -29.90
N LYS A 20 51.42 -26.20 -29.60
CA LYS A 20 52.17 -25.03 -29.12
C LYS A 20 52.17 -23.89 -30.14
N LEU A 21 52.36 -24.21 -31.43
CA LEU A 21 52.38 -23.22 -32.51
C LEU A 21 50.99 -22.56 -32.70
N CYS A 22 49.92 -23.35 -32.70
CA CYS A 22 48.55 -22.85 -32.81
C CYS A 22 48.16 -21.98 -31.59
N ALA A 23 48.56 -22.39 -30.39
CA ALA A 23 48.34 -21.62 -29.17
C ALA A 23 49.05 -20.25 -29.23
N GLU A 24 50.28 -20.21 -29.72
CA GLU A 24 51.05 -18.98 -29.86
C GLU A 24 50.44 -18.04 -30.91
N ALA A 25 49.99 -18.57 -32.05
CA ALA A 25 49.30 -17.79 -33.07
C ALA A 25 48.00 -17.17 -32.52
N LEU A 26 47.20 -17.95 -31.79
CA LEU A 26 45.96 -17.47 -31.16
C LEU A 26 46.22 -16.38 -30.11
N LEU A 27 47.24 -16.54 -29.27
CA LEU A 27 47.64 -15.52 -28.29
C LEU A 27 48.05 -14.21 -28.96
N LYS A 28 48.79 -14.27 -30.07
CA LYS A 28 49.22 -13.08 -30.82
C LYS A 28 48.05 -12.39 -31.52
N VAL A 29 47.09 -13.15 -32.02
CA VAL A 29 45.84 -12.60 -32.56
C VAL A 29 45.03 -11.90 -31.46
N LEU A 30 44.87 -12.52 -30.29
CA LEU A 30 44.17 -11.91 -29.15
C LEU A 30 44.88 -10.65 -28.62
N GLU A 31 46.22 -10.68 -28.57
CA GLU A 31 47.02 -9.50 -28.21
C GLU A 31 46.82 -8.34 -29.20
N LEU A 32 46.76 -8.65 -30.51
CA LEU A 32 46.50 -7.66 -31.55
C LEU A 32 45.07 -7.11 -31.46
N MET A 33 44.07 -7.98 -31.25
CA MET A 33 42.68 -7.60 -31.07
C MET A 33 42.50 -6.68 -29.86
N SER A 34 43.17 -6.98 -28.73
CA SER A 34 43.16 -6.15 -27.52
C SER A 34 43.67 -4.72 -27.80
N ARG A 35 44.69 -4.57 -28.65
CA ARG A 35 45.24 -3.25 -29.02
C ARG A 35 44.39 -2.50 -30.05
N LEU A 36 43.71 -3.21 -30.95
CA LEU A 36 42.91 -2.64 -32.04
C LEU A 36 41.42 -2.50 -31.73
N ARG A 37 40.96 -2.97 -30.55
CA ARG A 37 39.53 -3.07 -30.20
C ARG A 37 38.74 -1.76 -30.32
N GLN A 38 39.38 -0.61 -30.09
CA GLN A 38 38.75 0.72 -30.18
C GLN A 38 38.78 1.31 -31.60
N GLN A 39 39.58 0.75 -32.51
CA GLN A 39 39.82 1.29 -33.85
C GLN A 39 39.04 0.54 -34.94
N VAL A 40 38.62 -0.70 -34.67
CA VAL A 40 37.89 -1.55 -35.62
C VAL A 40 36.48 -1.81 -35.09
N LYS A 41 35.48 -1.52 -35.91
CA LYS A 41 34.07 -1.73 -35.58
C LYS A 41 33.80 -3.21 -35.28
N ASP A 42 33.03 -3.47 -34.22
CA ASP A 42 32.64 -4.82 -33.74
C ASP A 42 33.82 -5.72 -33.29
N MET A 43 35.03 -5.16 -33.16
CA MET A 43 36.22 -5.89 -32.69
C MET A 43 36.17 -6.15 -31.19
N GLU A 44 35.69 -5.20 -30.40
CA GLU A 44 35.59 -5.32 -28.95
C GLU A 44 34.64 -6.47 -28.54
N THR A 45 33.46 -6.54 -29.16
CA THR A 45 32.50 -7.63 -28.94
C THR A 45 33.04 -8.98 -29.40
N SER A 46 33.77 -9.01 -30.52
CA SER A 46 34.42 -10.24 -31.02
C SER A 46 35.59 -10.70 -30.14
N PHE A 47 36.35 -9.76 -29.56
CA PHE A 47 37.45 -10.03 -28.64
C PHE A 47 36.94 -10.71 -27.36
N TYR A 48 35.94 -10.13 -26.70
CA TYR A 48 35.37 -10.71 -25.48
C TYR A 48 34.68 -12.06 -25.73
N ARG A 49 33.97 -12.21 -26.86
CA ARG A 49 33.39 -13.50 -27.26
C ARG A 49 34.48 -14.57 -27.46
N MET A 50 35.62 -14.20 -28.02
CA MET A 50 36.74 -15.12 -28.20
C MET A 50 37.39 -15.47 -26.86
N LEU A 51 37.50 -14.52 -25.94
CA LEU A 51 38.02 -14.73 -24.58
C LEU A 51 37.14 -15.67 -23.73
N GLN A 52 35.84 -15.69 -23.96
CA GLN A 52 34.89 -16.62 -23.33
C GLN A 52 34.91 -18.03 -23.94
N ASP A 53 35.54 -18.23 -25.09
CA ASP A 53 35.62 -19.53 -25.73
C ASP A 53 36.55 -20.46 -24.94
N GLN A 54 36.07 -21.65 -24.56
CA GLN A 54 36.85 -22.66 -23.83
C GLN A 54 38.15 -23.07 -24.53
N ARG A 55 38.23 -22.91 -25.86
CA ARG A 55 39.44 -23.21 -26.63
C ARG A 55 40.60 -22.25 -26.33
N THR A 56 40.34 -21.12 -25.67
CA THR A 56 41.38 -20.17 -25.23
C THR A 56 42.08 -20.58 -23.94
N VAL A 57 41.51 -21.52 -23.18
CA VAL A 57 42.06 -22.01 -21.90
C VAL A 57 43.46 -22.59 -22.08
N THR A 58 43.63 -23.50 -23.04
CA THR A 58 44.91 -24.17 -23.29
C THR A 58 45.99 -23.18 -23.75
N PRO A 59 45.76 -22.27 -24.72
CA PRO A 59 46.71 -21.22 -25.07
C PRO A 59 47.08 -20.30 -23.90
N VAL A 60 46.10 -19.79 -23.14
CA VAL A 60 46.36 -18.88 -22.00
C VAL A 60 47.15 -19.58 -20.90
N SER A 61 46.79 -20.82 -20.57
CA SER A 61 47.52 -21.67 -19.62
C SER A 61 48.97 -21.92 -20.04
N LEU A 62 49.22 -22.20 -21.33
CA LEU A 62 50.57 -22.37 -21.88
C LEU A 62 51.39 -21.07 -21.85
N ALA A 63 50.75 -19.91 -22.01
CA ALA A 63 51.40 -18.60 -21.87
C ALA A 63 51.79 -18.30 -20.42
N LEU A 64 50.88 -18.53 -19.47
CA LEU A 64 51.08 -18.28 -18.04
C LEU A 64 52.14 -19.19 -17.42
N THR A 65 52.30 -20.40 -17.95
CA THR A 65 53.29 -21.39 -17.51
C THR A 65 54.57 -21.39 -18.37
N SER A 66 54.79 -20.33 -19.16
CA SER A 66 55.96 -20.18 -20.03
C SER A 66 57.20 -19.65 -19.28
N HIS A 67 58.40 -20.00 -19.74
CA HIS A 67 59.65 -19.38 -19.28
C HIS A 67 59.93 -18.02 -19.92
N HIS A 68 59.18 -17.65 -20.96
CA HIS A 68 59.36 -16.38 -21.66
C HIS A 68 58.51 -15.29 -21.01
N ARG A 69 59.17 -14.27 -20.45
CA ARG A 69 58.55 -13.13 -19.79
C ARG A 69 57.43 -12.48 -20.62
N GLU A 70 57.66 -12.30 -21.92
CA GLU A 70 56.68 -11.69 -22.83
C GLU A 70 55.39 -12.50 -22.94
N ARG A 71 55.50 -13.83 -23.04
CA ARG A 71 54.34 -14.71 -23.13
C ARG A 71 53.52 -14.71 -21.84
N VAL A 72 54.20 -14.69 -20.69
CA VAL A 72 53.54 -14.58 -19.38
C VAL A 72 52.82 -13.24 -19.24
N GLN A 73 53.45 -12.14 -19.68
CA GLN A 73 52.81 -10.82 -19.64
C GLN A 73 51.58 -10.73 -20.53
N THR A 74 51.66 -11.22 -21.78
CA THR A 74 50.48 -11.30 -22.67
C THR A 74 49.39 -12.19 -22.06
N GLY A 75 49.74 -13.35 -21.51
CA GLY A 75 48.79 -14.26 -20.85
C GLY A 75 48.10 -13.62 -19.64
N LEU A 76 48.85 -12.90 -18.79
CA LEU A 76 48.32 -12.19 -17.63
C LEU A 76 47.40 -11.04 -18.03
N ALA A 77 47.78 -10.25 -19.04
CA ALA A 77 46.97 -9.16 -19.54
C ALA A 77 45.61 -9.65 -20.08
N LEU A 78 45.62 -10.76 -20.84
CA LEU A 78 44.40 -11.39 -21.33
C LEU A 78 43.57 -11.99 -20.19
N LEU A 79 44.20 -12.60 -19.18
CA LEU A 79 43.51 -13.15 -18.01
C LEU A 79 42.78 -12.06 -17.22
N LEU A 80 43.42 -10.92 -16.99
CA LEU A 80 42.81 -9.81 -16.26
C LEU A 80 41.59 -9.23 -17.00
N GLU A 81 41.63 -9.18 -18.33
CA GLU A 81 40.47 -8.80 -19.14
C GLU A 81 39.38 -9.87 -19.18
N ALA A 82 39.74 -11.14 -19.02
CA ALA A 82 38.79 -12.23 -19.08
C ALA A 82 38.09 -12.52 -17.75
N THR A 83 38.73 -12.21 -16.62
CA THR A 83 38.23 -12.44 -15.26
C THR A 83 36.86 -11.82 -14.96
N PRO A 84 36.52 -10.59 -15.42
CA PRO A 84 35.20 -10.00 -15.16
C PRO A 84 34.09 -10.53 -16.08
N LEU A 85 34.39 -11.37 -17.08
CA LEU A 85 33.40 -11.87 -18.03
C LEU A 85 32.52 -12.97 -17.40
N PRO A 86 31.20 -12.97 -17.66
CA PRO A 86 30.35 -14.10 -17.29
C PRO A 86 30.79 -15.35 -18.07
N ASP A 87 30.68 -16.51 -17.42
CA ASP A 87 31.03 -17.82 -17.98
C ASP A 87 32.51 -18.01 -18.39
N PHE A 88 33.44 -17.25 -17.78
CA PHE A 88 34.87 -17.51 -18.00
C PHE A 88 35.24 -18.94 -17.56
N PRO A 89 36.07 -19.69 -18.33
CA PRO A 89 36.23 -21.12 -18.11
C PRO A 89 36.91 -21.44 -16.76
N ALA A 90 36.15 -22.06 -15.85
CA ALA A 90 36.64 -22.48 -14.53
C ALA A 90 37.83 -23.47 -14.58
N LEU A 91 38.01 -24.16 -15.71
CA LEU A 91 39.06 -25.17 -15.93
C LEU A 91 40.46 -24.57 -16.15
N LEU A 92 40.63 -23.24 -16.17
CA LEU A 92 41.94 -22.62 -16.36
C LEU A 92 42.92 -22.98 -15.24
N GLY A 93 42.46 -23.01 -13.98
CA GLY A 93 43.29 -23.38 -12.83
C GLY A 93 43.85 -24.80 -12.93
N GLU A 94 43.00 -25.75 -13.34
CA GLU A 94 43.39 -27.15 -13.57
C GLU A 94 44.39 -27.27 -14.73
N SER A 95 44.16 -26.54 -15.82
CA SER A 95 45.07 -26.51 -16.97
C SER A 95 46.45 -25.95 -16.59
N ILE A 96 46.50 -24.89 -15.77
CA ILE A 96 47.76 -24.29 -15.29
C ILE A 96 48.51 -25.28 -14.40
N ALA A 97 47.82 -25.93 -13.46
CA ALA A 97 48.40 -26.94 -12.59
C ALA A 97 48.97 -28.13 -13.39
N ALA A 98 48.22 -28.62 -14.38
CA ALA A 98 48.65 -29.71 -15.26
C ALA A 98 49.89 -29.32 -16.10
N ASN A 99 49.92 -28.11 -16.68
CA ASN A 99 51.06 -27.63 -17.45
C ASN A 99 52.31 -27.44 -16.58
N ASN A 100 52.16 -26.89 -15.37
CA ASN A 100 53.27 -26.76 -14.42
C ASN A 100 53.82 -28.13 -13.98
N ALA A 101 52.96 -29.10 -13.68
CA ALA A 101 53.38 -30.45 -13.33
C ALA A 101 54.11 -31.15 -14.49
N TYR A 102 53.61 -30.99 -15.73
CA TYR A 102 54.27 -31.51 -16.92
C TYR A 102 55.67 -30.89 -17.12
N ARG A 103 55.78 -29.56 -17.00
CA ARG A 103 57.04 -28.83 -17.13
C ARG A 103 58.05 -29.21 -16.05
N GLN A 104 57.60 -29.37 -14.82
CA GLN A 104 58.45 -29.79 -13.71
C GLN A 104 59.01 -31.19 -13.95
N ARG A 105 58.18 -32.11 -14.46
CA ARG A 105 58.61 -33.46 -14.85
C ARG A 105 59.57 -33.46 -16.04
N GLU A 106 59.37 -32.58 -17.03
CA GLU A 106 60.27 -32.41 -18.17
C GLU A 106 61.64 -31.87 -17.74
N ALA A 107 61.67 -30.92 -16.80
CA ALA A 107 62.89 -30.37 -16.21
C ALA A 107 63.66 -31.41 -15.38
N GLU A 108 62.95 -32.26 -14.61
CA GLU A 108 63.54 -33.37 -13.87
C GLU A 108 64.14 -34.45 -14.79
N LEU A 109 63.47 -34.75 -15.92
CA LEU A 109 63.96 -35.73 -16.90
C LEU A 109 65.18 -35.21 -17.69
N THR A 110 65.22 -33.91 -17.99
CA THR A 110 66.40 -33.29 -18.62
C THR A 110 67.57 -33.19 -17.65
N ALA A 111 67.35 -32.86 -16.37
CA ALA A 111 68.37 -32.90 -15.34
C ALA A 111 68.92 -34.32 -15.09
N LYS A 112 68.05 -35.34 -15.12
CA LYS A 112 68.47 -36.76 -15.01
C LYS A 112 69.24 -37.25 -16.22
N ARG A 113 68.93 -36.81 -17.45
CA ARG A 113 69.73 -37.17 -18.64
C ARG A 113 71.14 -36.57 -18.61
N VAL A 114 71.32 -35.41 -17.99
CA VAL A 114 72.66 -34.81 -17.80
C VAL A 114 73.47 -35.54 -16.72
N ALA A 115 72.81 -36.12 -15.70
CA ALA A 115 73.46 -36.86 -14.62
C ALA A 115 73.79 -38.34 -14.93
N VAL A 116 73.39 -38.88 -16.09
CA VAL A 116 73.60 -40.29 -16.48
C VAL A 116 74.84 -40.48 -17.37
N GLN A 117 75.60 -39.43 -17.68
CA GLN A 117 76.84 -39.51 -18.45
C GLN A 117 78.10 -39.67 -17.57
N GLU A 118 78.03 -40.38 -16.44
CA GLU A 118 79.22 -40.87 -15.73
C GLU A 118 78.95 -42.25 -15.12
N VAL A 119 79.15 -43.31 -15.91
CA VAL A 119 79.36 -44.67 -15.39
C VAL A 119 80.36 -45.40 -16.33
N PRO A 120 81.54 -45.82 -15.85
CA PRO A 120 82.38 -46.82 -16.52
C PRO A 120 81.88 -48.26 -16.22
N PRO A 121 82.21 -49.26 -17.06
CA PRO A 121 81.53 -50.55 -17.10
C PRO A 121 81.94 -51.51 -15.96
N PRO A 122 81.10 -52.50 -15.60
CA PRO A 122 81.46 -53.54 -14.64
C PRO A 122 82.34 -54.59 -15.32
N TRP A 123 83.58 -54.72 -14.84
CA TRP A 123 84.49 -55.80 -15.21
C TRP A 123 84.26 -57.05 -14.36
N MET A 124 84.19 -58.17 -15.08
CA MET A 124 84.25 -59.58 -14.70
C MET A 124 84.88 -59.93 -13.34
N ASN A 125 84.18 -60.78 -12.59
CA ASN A 125 84.77 -61.66 -11.58
C ASN A 125 85.52 -62.79 -12.29
N SER A 126 86.83 -62.85 -12.11
CA SER A 126 87.67 -64.04 -12.36
C SER A 126 88.36 -64.38 -11.06
N SER A 127 88.02 -65.52 -10.47
CA SER A 127 88.69 -66.08 -9.30
C SER A 127 89.34 -67.41 -9.69
N THR A 128 90.66 -67.33 -9.81
CA THR A 128 91.66 -68.23 -9.21
C THR A 128 91.61 -69.72 -9.55
N MET A 129 92.57 -70.09 -10.39
CA MET A 129 93.30 -71.35 -10.41
C MET A 129 93.76 -71.75 -8.99
N ASP A 130 93.75 -73.06 -8.71
CA ASP A 130 94.82 -73.69 -7.92
C ASP A 130 95.07 -75.14 -8.34
N ALA A 131 96.35 -75.47 -8.29
CA ALA A 131 96.99 -76.61 -8.94
C ALA A 131 97.05 -77.87 -8.09
N SER A 132 97.12 -79.04 -8.74
CA SER A 132 97.76 -80.22 -8.16
C SER A 132 98.30 -81.12 -9.28
N GLY A 133 99.59 -80.99 -9.55
CA GLY A 133 100.37 -81.89 -10.38
C GLY A 133 101.76 -82.06 -9.77
N GLY A 134 102.26 -83.31 -9.70
CA GLY A 134 103.71 -83.53 -9.58
C GLY A 134 104.25 -84.54 -8.56
N ASN A 135 103.56 -85.64 -8.23
CA ASN A 135 104.09 -86.72 -7.37
C ASN A 135 105.14 -87.64 -8.05
N LYS A 136 106.23 -87.11 -8.63
CA LYS A 136 107.28 -87.96 -9.26
C LYS A 136 108.74 -87.53 -9.02
N SER A 137 109.00 -86.51 -8.20
CA SER A 137 110.37 -86.02 -7.95
C SER A 137 110.96 -86.42 -6.59
N VAL A 138 110.15 -86.88 -5.64
CA VAL A 138 110.61 -87.21 -4.28
C VAL A 138 111.21 -88.62 -4.21
N SER A 139 110.69 -89.57 -4.98
CA SER A 139 111.16 -90.97 -4.99
C SER A 139 112.52 -91.17 -5.68
N SER A 140 112.94 -90.28 -6.59
CA SER A 140 114.26 -90.34 -7.24
C SER A 140 115.37 -89.59 -6.47
N LEU A 141 115.01 -88.81 -5.45
CA LEU A 141 115.94 -88.15 -4.54
C LEU A 141 116.29 -89.04 -3.34
N VAL A 142 115.32 -89.82 -2.84
CA VAL A 142 115.54 -90.78 -1.74
C VAL A 142 116.54 -91.87 -2.15
N GLU A 143 116.48 -92.36 -3.38
CA GLU A 143 117.39 -93.40 -3.90
C GLU A 143 118.84 -92.90 -4.07
N LYS A 144 119.03 -91.60 -4.35
CA LYS A 144 120.35 -90.95 -4.49
C LYS A 144 120.97 -90.54 -3.16
N LEU A 145 120.16 -90.33 -2.13
CA LEU A 145 120.64 -90.09 -0.76
C LEU A 145 121.05 -91.38 -0.07
N GLN A 146 120.38 -92.50 -0.36
CA GLN A 146 120.65 -93.79 0.27
C GLN A 146 121.95 -94.45 -0.24
N THR A 147 122.44 -94.07 -1.42
CA THR A 147 123.65 -94.65 -2.04
C THR A 147 124.90 -93.76 -1.96
N GLY A 148 124.79 -92.55 -1.40
CA GLY A 148 125.91 -91.61 -1.25
C GLY A 148 126.57 -91.57 0.14
N MET A 149 126.11 -92.40 1.09
CA MET A 149 126.44 -92.30 2.52
C MET A 149 127.38 -93.39 3.07
N GLU A 150 128.19 -94.03 2.23
CA GLU A 150 129.23 -94.96 2.69
C GLU A 150 130.56 -94.66 2.01
N LEU A 151 131.27 -93.64 2.50
CA LEU A 151 132.74 -93.57 2.51
C LEU A 151 133.16 -92.39 3.40
N GLN A 152 133.20 -92.73 4.69
CA GLN A 152 134.20 -92.30 5.67
C GLN A 152 135.32 -91.39 5.11
N GLU A 153 135.25 -90.10 5.42
CA GLU A 153 136.45 -89.33 5.77
C GLU A 153 136.21 -88.64 7.12
N PRO A 154 137.05 -88.92 8.13
CA PRO A 154 136.93 -88.33 9.45
C PRO A 154 137.56 -86.93 9.44
N THR A 155 137.00 -86.03 10.25
CA THR A 155 137.62 -84.77 10.70
C THR A 155 137.71 -83.62 9.66
N LYS A 156 136.58 -82.93 9.41
CA LYS A 156 136.48 -81.43 9.37
C LYS A 156 135.08 -80.85 9.09
N ASP A 157 133.98 -81.56 9.40
CA ASP A 157 132.62 -81.02 9.19
C ASP A 157 131.96 -80.35 10.42
N SER A 158 132.63 -80.31 11.58
CA SER A 158 132.12 -79.57 12.77
C SER A 158 131.83 -78.09 12.51
N PRO A 159 132.72 -77.29 11.88
CA PRO A 159 132.42 -75.88 11.64
C PRO A 159 131.37 -75.68 10.55
N LEU A 160 131.26 -76.58 9.55
CA LEU A 160 130.21 -76.48 8.53
C LEU A 160 128.83 -76.82 9.10
N SER A 161 128.73 -77.86 9.93
CA SER A 161 127.49 -78.25 10.61
C SER A 161 127.00 -77.15 11.55
N GLU A 162 127.89 -76.54 12.34
CA GLU A 162 127.53 -75.41 13.23
C GLU A 162 127.05 -74.19 12.45
N ILE A 163 127.65 -73.89 11.29
CA ILE A 163 127.19 -72.80 10.42
C ILE A 163 125.80 -73.12 9.85
N ILE A 164 125.57 -74.36 9.41
CA ILE A 164 124.27 -74.83 8.92
C ILE A 164 123.22 -74.71 10.02
N ASP A 165 123.50 -75.18 11.24
CA ASP A 165 122.59 -75.08 12.40
C ASP A 165 122.21 -73.62 12.70
N VAL A 166 123.17 -72.69 12.62
CA VAL A 166 122.90 -71.25 12.79
C VAL A 166 121.99 -70.70 11.69
N TYR A 167 122.16 -71.13 10.45
CA TYR A 167 121.27 -70.70 9.35
C TYR A 167 119.89 -71.34 9.45
N GLU A 168 119.79 -72.62 9.81
CA GLU A 168 118.51 -73.29 10.07
C GLU A 168 117.76 -72.64 11.22
N GLN A 169 118.45 -72.30 12.32
CA GLN A 169 117.85 -71.55 13.44
C GLN A 169 117.38 -70.16 13.01
N LYS A 170 118.14 -69.45 12.17
CA LYS A 170 117.71 -68.16 11.59
C LYS A 170 116.51 -68.32 10.67
N LEU A 171 116.49 -69.34 9.82
CA LEU A 171 115.37 -69.64 8.92
C LEU A 171 114.11 -70.00 9.72
N ALA A 172 114.22 -70.84 10.75
CA ALA A 172 113.12 -71.14 11.67
C ALA A 172 112.65 -69.88 12.43
N GLY A 173 113.60 -69.02 12.83
CA GLY A 173 113.31 -67.71 13.42
C GLY A 173 112.60 -66.75 12.46
N PHE A 174 112.90 -66.80 11.16
CA PHE A 174 112.19 -66.02 10.14
C PHE A 174 110.80 -66.61 9.85
N ALA A 175 110.68 -67.93 9.70
CA ALA A 175 109.41 -68.60 9.47
C ALA A 175 108.41 -68.36 10.63
N SER A 176 108.87 -68.41 11.88
CA SER A 176 108.01 -68.09 13.04
C SER A 176 107.59 -66.62 13.09
N LYS A 177 108.46 -65.68 12.66
CA LYS A 177 108.10 -64.26 12.52
C LYS A 177 107.12 -64.03 11.38
N GLU A 178 107.32 -64.69 10.26
CA GLU A 178 106.42 -64.63 9.10
C GLU A 178 105.03 -65.15 9.46
N SER A 179 104.94 -66.33 10.10
CA SER A 179 103.67 -66.87 10.62
C SER A 179 103.00 -65.88 11.59
N ARG A 180 103.74 -65.30 12.54
CA ARG A 180 103.17 -64.29 13.45
C ARG A 180 102.69 -63.02 12.73
N LEU A 181 103.40 -62.58 11.69
CA LEU A 181 102.99 -61.43 10.88
C LEU A 181 101.74 -61.75 10.04
N GLN A 182 101.63 -62.97 9.53
CA GLN A 182 100.46 -63.49 8.85
C GLN A 182 99.23 -63.45 9.78
N ASP A 183 99.35 -64.01 10.99
CA ASP A 183 98.28 -64.01 12.00
C ASP A 183 97.83 -62.58 12.35
N LEU A 184 98.78 -61.66 12.51
CA LEU A 184 98.48 -60.25 12.81
C LEU A 184 97.77 -59.56 11.63
N LEU A 185 98.16 -59.89 10.40
CA LEU A 185 97.53 -59.36 9.20
C LEU A 185 96.10 -59.89 9.05
N GLU A 186 95.87 -61.17 9.30
CA GLU A 186 94.54 -61.79 9.31
C GLU A 186 93.66 -61.19 10.40
N ALA A 187 94.18 -61.02 11.62
CA ALA A 187 93.44 -60.38 12.72
C ALA A 187 93.05 -58.93 12.39
N LYS A 188 93.94 -58.16 11.76
CA LYS A 188 93.63 -56.79 11.30
C LYS A 188 92.59 -56.78 10.18
N ALA A 189 92.69 -57.69 9.21
CA ALA A 189 91.70 -57.81 8.14
C ALA A 189 90.31 -58.13 8.70
N LEU A 190 90.22 -59.05 9.67
CA LEU A 190 88.96 -59.36 10.36
C LEU A 190 88.42 -58.15 11.14
N ALA A 191 89.26 -57.46 11.91
CA ALA A 191 88.86 -56.27 12.65
C ALA A 191 88.35 -55.14 11.72
N LEU A 192 89.01 -54.93 10.58
CA LEU A 192 88.55 -53.98 9.56
C LEU A 192 87.18 -54.38 8.99
N SER A 193 86.99 -55.66 8.64
CA SER A 193 85.69 -56.12 8.13
C SER A 193 84.54 -55.94 9.15
N GLN A 194 84.84 -56.11 10.44
CA GLN A 194 83.88 -55.87 11.52
C GLN A 194 83.55 -54.39 11.68
N ALA A 195 84.55 -53.50 11.59
CA ALA A 195 84.35 -52.06 11.61
C ALA A 195 83.50 -51.59 10.41
N ASP A 196 83.80 -52.08 9.21
CA ASP A 196 83.01 -51.76 8.01
C ASP A 196 81.55 -52.21 8.13
N ARG A 197 81.32 -53.40 8.70
CA ARG A 197 79.96 -53.88 9.00
C ARG A 197 79.22 -52.93 9.96
N LEU A 198 79.87 -52.48 11.03
CA LEU A 198 79.27 -51.55 12.00
C LEU A 198 78.98 -50.18 11.36
N ILE A 199 79.90 -49.68 10.53
CA ILE A 199 79.71 -48.42 9.78
C ILE A 199 78.51 -48.54 8.83
N ALA A 200 78.38 -49.65 8.11
CA ALA A 200 77.25 -49.89 7.22
C ALA A 200 75.91 -49.95 7.99
N GLN A 201 75.88 -50.62 9.15
CA GLN A 201 74.69 -50.67 10.01
C GLN A 201 74.30 -49.29 10.52
N TYR A 202 75.25 -48.50 11.00
CA TYR A 202 74.99 -47.14 11.50
C TYR A 202 74.47 -46.22 10.38
N ARG A 203 75.06 -46.30 9.17
CA ARG A 203 74.59 -45.53 8.01
C ARG A 203 73.16 -45.88 7.62
N LEU A 204 72.82 -47.17 7.64
CA LEU A 204 71.45 -47.63 7.36
C LEU A 204 70.46 -47.13 8.42
N GLN A 205 70.79 -47.28 9.70
CA GLN A 205 69.94 -46.79 10.79
C GLN A 205 69.72 -45.28 10.71
N ARG A 206 70.78 -44.51 10.41
CA ARG A 206 70.66 -43.08 10.21
C ARG A 206 69.76 -42.74 9.03
N ALA A 207 69.91 -43.41 7.89
CA ALA A 207 69.07 -43.18 6.73
C ALA A 207 67.59 -43.50 7.02
N GLN A 208 67.31 -44.56 7.79
CA GLN A 208 65.97 -44.92 8.24
C GLN A 208 65.38 -43.85 9.16
N ALA A 209 66.10 -43.43 10.20
CA ALA A 209 65.66 -42.39 11.12
C ALA A 209 65.38 -41.06 10.39
N GLU A 210 66.23 -40.68 9.42
CA GLU A 210 66.00 -39.49 8.61
C GLU A 210 64.77 -39.64 7.68
N ALA A 211 64.51 -40.83 7.13
CA ALA A 211 63.31 -41.08 6.33
C ALA A 211 62.02 -41.02 7.19
N GLU A 212 62.05 -41.57 8.39
CA GLU A 212 60.95 -41.49 9.36
C GLU A 212 60.70 -40.05 9.82
N ALA A 213 61.74 -39.28 10.12
CA ALA A 213 61.64 -37.87 10.47
C ALA A 213 60.99 -37.06 9.33
N ARG A 214 61.38 -37.31 8.06
CA ARG A 214 60.75 -36.68 6.89
C ARG A 214 59.27 -37.07 6.78
N LYS A 215 58.92 -38.33 7.01
CA LYS A 215 57.52 -38.80 7.00
C LYS A 215 56.68 -38.12 8.08
N LEU A 216 57.18 -38.05 9.31
CA LEU A 216 56.52 -37.38 10.43
C LEU A 216 56.35 -35.89 10.17
N ALA A 217 57.37 -35.22 9.61
CA ALA A 217 57.28 -33.82 9.24
C ALA A 217 56.19 -33.56 8.17
N CYS A 218 56.05 -34.43 7.16
CA CYS A 218 54.96 -34.33 6.19
C CYS A 218 53.59 -34.51 6.86
N LEU A 219 53.44 -35.52 7.73
CA LEU A 219 52.18 -35.77 8.43
C LEU A 219 51.78 -34.61 9.36
N LEU A 220 52.75 -33.98 10.03
CA LEU A 220 52.49 -32.80 10.85
C LEU A 220 52.02 -31.62 10.02
N LYS A 221 52.69 -31.34 8.88
CA LYS A 221 52.26 -30.27 7.97
C LYS A 221 50.85 -30.50 7.43
N ASP A 222 50.50 -31.74 7.08
CA ASP A 222 49.15 -32.07 6.60
C ASP A 222 48.12 -31.93 7.73
N ALA A 223 48.47 -32.31 8.96
CA ALA A 223 47.60 -32.13 10.12
C ALA A 223 47.38 -30.64 10.46
N GLU A 224 48.43 -29.82 10.38
CA GLU A 224 48.36 -28.37 10.58
C GLU A 224 47.48 -27.70 9.53
N ARG A 225 47.64 -28.05 8.24
CA ARG A 225 46.77 -27.55 7.16
C ARG A 225 45.32 -27.92 7.38
N ARG A 226 45.02 -29.18 7.68
CA ARG A 226 43.64 -29.62 7.97
C ARG A 226 43.04 -28.88 9.16
N ARG A 227 43.85 -28.60 10.20
CA ARG A 227 43.41 -27.81 11.36
C ARG A 227 43.06 -26.37 10.94
N GLU A 228 43.87 -25.74 10.09
CA GLU A 228 43.62 -24.40 9.57
C GLU A 228 42.36 -24.36 8.69
N ASP A 229 42.17 -25.35 7.81
CA ASP A 229 40.97 -25.49 6.98
C ASP A 229 39.71 -25.61 7.86
N LEU A 230 39.71 -26.53 8.84
CA LEU A 230 38.60 -26.72 9.78
C LEU A 230 38.34 -25.47 10.64
N GLN A 231 39.40 -24.75 11.02
CA GLN A 231 39.27 -23.49 11.75
C GLN A 231 38.62 -22.41 10.89
N GLY A 232 38.96 -22.35 9.59
CA GLY A 232 38.31 -21.47 8.62
C GLY A 232 36.83 -21.82 8.41
N GLU A 233 36.53 -23.10 8.23
CA GLU A 233 35.15 -23.60 8.10
C GLU A 233 34.31 -23.30 9.34
N LEU A 234 34.86 -23.52 10.54
CA LEU A 234 34.19 -23.19 11.80
C LEU A 234 33.94 -21.68 11.92
N GLY A 235 34.91 -20.85 11.54
CA GLY A 235 34.75 -19.40 11.50
C GLY A 235 33.62 -18.97 10.57
N ASN A 236 33.53 -19.56 9.37
CA ASN A 236 32.45 -19.30 8.43
C ASN A 236 31.07 -19.72 8.98
N GLN A 237 30.98 -20.90 9.60
CA GLN A 237 29.75 -21.37 10.23
C GLN A 237 29.29 -20.46 11.37
N VAL A 238 30.22 -19.98 12.21
CA VAL A 238 29.91 -19.02 13.28
C VAL A 238 29.35 -17.73 12.70
N LEU A 239 29.97 -17.17 11.66
CA LEU A 239 29.47 -15.97 10.99
C LEU A 239 28.08 -16.17 10.36
N GLU A 240 27.81 -17.35 9.79
CA GLU A 240 26.50 -17.68 9.23
C GLU A 240 25.42 -17.83 10.33
N VAL A 241 25.76 -18.44 11.46
CA VAL A 241 24.89 -18.51 12.64
C VAL A 241 24.61 -17.12 13.20
N GLU A 242 25.60 -16.22 13.24
CA GLU A 242 25.40 -14.84 13.70
C GLU A 242 24.48 -14.04 12.76
N ARG A 243 24.66 -14.19 11.43
CA ARG A 243 23.79 -13.56 10.42
C ARG A 243 22.35 -14.07 10.53
N SER A 244 22.15 -15.38 10.53
CA SER A 244 20.81 -15.97 10.66
C SER A 244 20.15 -15.61 11.99
N ARG A 245 20.92 -15.49 13.08
CA ARG A 245 20.42 -14.99 14.37
C ARG A 245 20.00 -13.53 14.29
N ALA A 246 20.71 -12.68 13.56
CA ALA A 246 20.31 -11.29 13.32
C ALA A 246 19.00 -11.23 12.51
N ASP A 247 18.91 -11.97 11.41
CA ASP A 247 17.71 -12.05 10.57
C ASP A 247 16.50 -12.55 11.38
N MET A 248 16.70 -13.58 12.20
CA MET A 248 15.65 -14.11 13.08
C MET A 248 15.16 -13.06 14.08
N LYS A 249 16.07 -12.23 14.64
CA LYS A 249 15.67 -11.13 15.54
C LYS A 249 14.86 -10.07 14.79
N GLU A 250 15.24 -9.70 13.57
CA GLU A 250 14.49 -8.74 12.76
C GLU A 250 13.09 -9.28 12.42
N LEU A 251 12.99 -10.55 12.03
CA LEU A 251 11.71 -11.21 11.78
C LEU A 251 10.81 -11.24 13.01
N LEU A 252 11.37 -11.52 14.20
CA LEU A 252 10.62 -11.49 15.45
C LEU A 252 10.13 -10.07 15.78
N GLN A 253 10.95 -9.04 15.55
CA GLN A 253 10.54 -7.65 15.73
C GLN A 253 9.42 -7.25 14.75
N HIS A 254 9.51 -7.68 13.49
CA HIS A 254 8.48 -7.44 12.50
C HIS A 254 7.17 -8.15 12.86
N ASN A 255 7.24 -9.41 13.30
CA ASN A 255 6.09 -10.17 13.76
C ASN A 255 5.40 -9.48 14.96
N ALA A 256 6.17 -8.98 15.93
CA ALA A 256 5.65 -8.22 17.05
C ALA A 256 4.98 -6.89 16.63
N ARG A 257 5.43 -6.25 15.55
CA ARG A 257 4.74 -5.07 14.98
C ARG A 257 3.41 -5.47 14.36
N LEU A 258 3.41 -6.49 13.50
CA LEU A 258 2.19 -7.00 12.87
C LEU A 258 1.14 -7.45 13.89
N GLN A 259 1.59 -8.06 14.99
CA GLN A 259 0.68 -8.49 16.04
C GLN A 259 0.02 -7.28 16.73
N ARG A 260 0.78 -6.22 17.04
CA ARG A 260 0.21 -4.97 17.56
C ARG A 260 -0.75 -4.32 16.57
N ASP A 261 -0.39 -4.25 15.29
CA ASP A 261 -1.28 -3.70 14.26
C ASP A 261 -2.58 -4.51 14.17
N SER A 262 -2.50 -5.85 14.29
CA SER A 262 -3.67 -6.73 14.31
C SER A 262 -4.56 -6.48 15.52
N GLU A 263 -3.98 -6.34 16.71
CA GLU A 263 -4.68 -5.99 17.95
C GLU A 263 -5.37 -4.62 17.82
N GLU A 264 -4.67 -3.62 17.29
CA GLU A 264 -5.25 -2.29 17.00
C GLU A 264 -6.43 -2.40 16.03
N HIS A 265 -6.31 -3.16 14.94
CA HIS A 265 -7.42 -3.39 14.01
C HIS A 265 -8.61 -4.08 14.68
N GLN A 266 -8.37 -5.05 15.58
CA GLN A 266 -9.43 -5.71 16.34
C GLN A 266 -10.14 -4.73 17.28
N THR A 267 -9.39 -3.89 18.00
CA THR A 267 -9.97 -2.87 18.87
C THR A 267 -10.78 -1.85 18.09
N LEU A 268 -10.27 -1.37 16.95
CA LEU A 268 -10.96 -0.42 16.08
C LEU A 268 -12.23 -1.04 15.48
N LYS A 269 -12.18 -2.28 15.03
CA LYS A 269 -13.36 -3.02 14.56
C LYS A 269 -14.41 -3.17 15.67
N GLY A 270 -13.97 -3.44 16.90
CA GLY A 270 -14.85 -3.47 18.08
C GLY A 270 -15.53 -2.12 18.32
N ALA A 271 -14.77 -1.03 18.30
CA ALA A 271 -15.29 0.33 18.47
C ALA A 271 -16.27 0.73 17.34
N TYR A 272 -15.92 0.40 16.09
CA TYR A 272 -16.79 0.65 14.94
C TYR A 272 -18.11 -0.10 15.05
N ASN A 273 -18.09 -1.39 15.41
CA ASN A 273 -19.30 -2.18 15.61
C ASN A 273 -20.17 -1.63 16.75
N ALA A 274 -19.55 -1.16 17.85
CA ALA A 274 -20.29 -0.53 18.95
C ALA A 274 -20.99 0.75 18.48
N LEU A 275 -20.30 1.60 17.72
CA LEU A 275 -20.87 2.83 17.15
C LEU A 275 -21.97 2.52 16.13
N PHE A 276 -21.77 1.51 15.27
CA PHE A 276 -22.78 1.05 14.32
C PHE A 276 -24.06 0.60 15.03
N ASN A 277 -23.94 -0.26 16.05
CA ASN A 277 -25.08 -0.73 16.84
C ASN A 277 -25.81 0.43 17.54
N GLU A 278 -25.06 1.42 18.04
CA GLU A 278 -25.63 2.61 18.67
C GLU A 278 -26.38 3.49 17.65
N THR A 279 -25.81 3.69 16.47
CA THR A 279 -26.50 4.41 15.38
C THR A 279 -27.76 3.68 14.92
N GLU A 280 -27.74 2.34 14.86
CA GLU A 280 -28.92 1.54 14.51
C GLU A 280 -30.01 1.67 15.59
N ARG A 281 -29.63 1.66 16.87
CA ARG A 281 -30.53 1.89 18.01
C ARG A 281 -31.18 3.27 17.92
N LEU A 282 -30.38 4.32 17.73
CA LEU A 282 -30.88 5.70 17.59
C LEU A 282 -31.81 5.86 16.38
N LEU A 283 -31.51 5.19 15.26
CA LEU A 283 -32.37 5.21 14.07
C LEU A 283 -33.74 4.57 14.36
N LYS A 284 -33.78 3.44 15.09
CA LYS A 284 -35.04 2.81 15.52
C LYS A 284 -35.83 3.71 16.47
N GLU A 285 -35.15 4.39 17.40
CA GLU A 285 -35.79 5.36 18.31
C GLU A 285 -36.38 6.55 17.56
N LEU A 286 -35.62 7.11 16.61
CA LEU A 286 -36.09 8.20 15.77
C LEU A 286 -37.29 7.79 14.91
N GLN A 287 -37.26 6.58 14.33
CA GLN A 287 -38.37 6.03 13.57
C GLN A 287 -39.62 5.86 14.45
N ALA A 288 -39.46 5.37 15.68
CA ALA A 288 -40.57 5.27 16.64
C ALA A 288 -41.14 6.64 17.01
N ALA A 289 -40.28 7.65 17.25
CA ALA A 289 -40.70 9.02 17.51
C ALA A 289 -41.45 9.64 16.33
N HIS A 290 -40.98 9.43 15.10
CA HIS A 290 -41.67 9.88 13.88
C HIS A 290 -43.06 9.26 13.76
N ILE A 291 -43.19 7.95 13.96
CA ILE A 291 -44.49 7.26 13.94
C ILE A 291 -45.42 7.85 15.01
N SER A 292 -44.93 8.09 16.22
CA SER A 292 -45.70 8.70 17.30
C SER A 292 -46.18 10.12 16.96
N LEU A 293 -45.27 10.97 16.46
CA LEU A 293 -45.58 12.33 16.04
C LEU A 293 -46.57 12.36 14.87
N SER A 294 -46.41 11.48 13.88
CA SER A 294 -47.35 11.37 12.76
C SER A 294 -48.75 11.01 13.24
N LYS A 295 -48.87 10.06 14.19
CA LYS A 295 -50.16 9.73 14.81
C LYS A 295 -50.76 10.93 15.54
N GLN A 296 -49.96 11.67 16.30
CA GLN A 296 -50.43 12.89 16.97
C GLN A 296 -50.89 13.96 15.97
N ASN A 297 -50.14 14.18 14.89
CA ASN A 297 -50.49 15.13 13.83
C ASN A 297 -51.82 14.72 13.15
N ASP A 298 -52.01 13.44 12.84
CA ASP A 298 -53.27 12.94 12.29
C ASP A 298 -54.44 13.13 13.26
N THR A 299 -54.24 12.94 14.57
CA THR A 299 -55.29 13.25 15.56
C THR A 299 -55.61 14.74 15.64
N LEU A 300 -54.60 15.60 15.58
CA LEU A 300 -54.79 17.06 15.55
C LEU A 300 -55.52 17.50 14.27
N ARG A 301 -55.19 16.91 13.11
CA ARG A 301 -55.87 17.19 11.84
C ARG A 301 -57.35 16.83 11.92
N LYS A 302 -57.68 15.64 12.42
CA LYS A 302 -59.08 15.22 12.64
C LYS A 302 -59.82 16.14 13.62
N ASN A 303 -59.17 16.56 14.70
CA ASN A 303 -59.75 17.51 15.65
C ASN A 303 -59.99 18.88 15.01
N HIS A 304 -59.06 19.35 14.18
CA HIS A 304 -59.21 20.60 13.44
C HIS A 304 -60.37 20.54 12.44
N GLU A 305 -60.48 19.46 11.67
CA GLU A 305 -61.59 19.22 10.75
C GLU A 305 -62.94 19.16 11.50
N ALA A 306 -63.00 18.49 12.65
CA ALA A 306 -64.20 18.44 13.48
C ALA A 306 -64.58 19.81 14.04
N LEU A 307 -63.60 20.59 14.51
CA LEU A 307 -63.83 21.97 14.98
C LEU A 307 -64.28 22.88 13.84
N GLN A 308 -63.73 22.70 12.63
CA GLN A 308 -64.13 23.46 11.46
C GLN A 308 -65.58 23.16 11.07
N LEU A 309 -65.97 21.88 11.02
CA LEU A 309 -67.36 21.47 10.80
C LEU A 309 -68.30 22.06 11.87
N HIS A 310 -67.88 22.04 13.14
CA HIS A 310 -68.65 22.65 14.23
C HIS A 310 -68.79 24.16 14.06
N ARG A 311 -67.69 24.86 13.70
CA ARG A 311 -67.71 26.29 13.42
C ARG A 311 -68.66 26.62 12.29
N ASP A 312 -68.58 25.89 11.19
CA ASP A 312 -69.42 26.10 10.01
C ASP A 312 -70.90 25.88 10.36
N LYS A 313 -71.20 24.84 11.14
CA LYS A 313 -72.55 24.60 11.68
C LYS A 313 -73.05 25.78 12.53
N ILE A 314 -72.28 26.24 13.52
CA ILE A 314 -72.67 27.42 14.32
C ILE A 314 -72.88 28.63 13.42
N THR A 315 -72.02 28.86 12.42
CA THR A 315 -72.18 30.02 11.53
C THR A 315 -73.44 29.93 10.69
N SER A 316 -73.83 28.74 10.21
CA SER A 316 -75.11 28.54 9.52
C SER A 316 -76.29 28.78 10.46
N GLU A 317 -76.27 28.22 11.67
CA GLU A 317 -77.30 28.46 12.69
C GLU A 317 -77.40 29.96 13.04
N LEU A 318 -76.27 30.66 13.17
CA LEU A 318 -76.25 32.11 13.39
C LEU A 318 -76.84 32.89 12.22
N GLN A 319 -76.53 32.51 10.98
CA GLN A 319 -77.12 33.14 9.79
C GLN A 319 -78.64 32.93 9.74
N GLU A 320 -79.12 31.73 10.08
CA GLU A 320 -80.56 31.43 10.20
C GLU A 320 -81.21 32.30 11.28
N ARG A 321 -80.60 32.38 12.47
CA ARG A 321 -81.09 33.24 13.56
C ARG A 321 -81.05 34.72 13.19
N GLU A 322 -80.03 35.20 12.50
CA GLU A 322 -79.97 36.57 11.99
C GLU A 322 -81.06 36.84 10.97
N ALA A 323 -81.36 35.89 10.07
CA ALA A 323 -82.46 35.98 9.12
C ALA A 323 -83.82 36.00 9.83
N GLU A 324 -84.00 35.14 10.84
CA GLU A 324 -85.19 35.11 11.71
C GLU A 324 -85.36 36.46 12.43
N ILE A 325 -84.30 36.99 13.04
CA ILE A 325 -84.31 38.31 13.69
C ILE A 325 -84.66 39.41 12.69
N LYS A 326 -84.09 39.40 11.48
CA LYS A 326 -84.42 40.37 10.42
C LYS A 326 -85.89 40.29 10.02
N SER A 327 -86.45 39.09 9.85
CA SER A 327 -87.88 38.88 9.58
C SER A 327 -88.74 39.41 10.71
N LEU A 328 -88.43 39.04 11.96
CA LEU A 328 -89.16 39.51 13.14
C LEU A 328 -89.10 41.03 13.28
N ARG A 329 -87.96 41.67 12.97
CA ARG A 329 -87.84 43.14 12.93
C ARG A 329 -88.76 43.75 11.88
N LEU A 330 -88.82 43.20 10.67
CA LEU A 330 -89.73 43.66 9.62
C LEU A 330 -91.21 43.50 10.03
N ASP A 331 -91.55 42.40 10.70
CA ASP A 331 -92.93 42.17 11.17
C ASP A 331 -93.31 43.11 12.32
N VAL A 332 -92.38 43.39 13.24
CA VAL A 332 -92.57 44.43 14.27
C VAL A 332 -92.74 45.82 13.62
N GLU A 333 -91.94 46.17 12.63
CA GLU A 333 -92.05 47.45 11.91
C GLU A 333 -93.40 47.56 11.17
N LYS A 334 -93.84 46.50 10.49
CA LYS A 334 -95.19 46.43 9.90
C LYS A 334 -96.28 46.59 10.95
N LYS A 335 -96.15 45.93 12.11
CA LYS A 335 -97.12 46.03 13.20
C LYS A 335 -97.17 47.45 13.77
N ASN A 336 -96.04 48.11 13.94
CA ASN A 336 -95.98 49.51 14.35
C ASN A 336 -96.64 50.44 13.33
N ASN A 337 -96.39 50.22 12.03
CA ASN A 337 -97.06 50.97 10.94
C ASN A 337 -98.58 50.71 10.88
N LEU A 338 -99.03 49.50 11.23
CA LEU A 338 -100.46 49.20 11.37
C LEU A 338 -101.04 49.88 12.60
N GLN A 339 -100.33 49.90 13.74
CA GLN A 339 -100.74 50.64 14.93
C GLN A 339 -100.84 52.14 14.68
N SER A 340 -99.86 52.74 13.99
CA SER A 340 -99.92 54.17 13.63
C SER A 340 -101.09 54.46 12.69
N LYS A 341 -101.38 53.55 11.73
CA LYS A 341 -102.58 53.66 10.88
C LYS A 341 -103.87 53.53 11.68
N GLU A 342 -103.93 52.62 12.65
CA GLU A 342 -105.07 52.46 13.56
C GLU A 342 -105.28 53.72 14.41
N GLU A 343 -104.21 54.33 14.93
CA GLU A 343 -104.25 55.60 15.64
C GLU A 343 -104.78 56.74 14.75
N THR A 344 -104.25 56.90 13.53
CA THR A 344 -104.75 57.93 12.59
C THR A 344 -106.21 57.71 12.18
N LEU A 345 -106.67 56.45 12.09
CA LEU A 345 -108.07 56.13 11.84
C LEU A 345 -108.96 56.54 13.03
N ARG A 346 -108.50 56.31 14.26
CA ARG A 346 -109.21 56.77 15.46
C ARG A 346 -109.30 58.29 15.53
N GLU A 347 -108.23 59.00 15.18
CA GLU A 347 -108.24 60.47 15.09
C GLU A 347 -109.26 60.96 14.06
N LYS A 348 -109.28 60.36 12.86
CA LYS A 348 -110.25 60.69 11.81
C LYS A 348 -111.69 60.38 12.21
N ASP A 349 -111.94 59.28 12.90
CA ASP A 349 -113.26 58.96 13.44
C ASP A 349 -113.67 59.94 14.55
N GLN A 350 -112.73 60.45 15.35
CA GLN A 350 -113.01 61.50 16.33
C GLN A 350 -113.34 62.83 15.65
N GLU A 351 -112.56 63.26 14.65
CA GLU A 351 -112.87 64.45 13.84
C GLU A 351 -114.25 64.36 13.20
N ARG A 352 -114.66 63.17 12.74
CA ARG A 352 -116.00 62.95 12.18
C ARG A 352 -117.09 63.16 13.23
N ARG A 353 -116.91 62.63 14.45
CA ARG A 353 -117.86 62.81 15.55
C ARG A 353 -118.02 64.28 15.92
N ASP A 354 -116.92 65.02 16.00
CA ASP A 354 -116.93 66.44 16.33
C ASP A 354 -117.65 67.25 15.22
N LEU A 355 -117.40 66.92 13.95
CA LEU A 355 -118.12 67.52 12.81
C LEU A 355 -119.62 67.19 12.82
N GLU A 356 -120.01 65.96 13.15
CA GLU A 356 -121.41 65.58 13.33
C GLU A 356 -122.09 66.39 14.46
N GLU A 357 -121.38 66.64 15.57
CA GLU A 357 -121.87 67.47 16.67
C GLU A 357 -122.03 68.94 16.27
N THR A 358 -121.07 69.51 15.52
CA THR A 358 -121.20 70.88 14.99
C THR A 358 -122.36 71.02 13.99
N LEU A 359 -122.62 70.00 13.16
CA LEU A 359 -123.78 69.98 12.27
C LEU A 359 -125.10 69.96 13.05
N ASP A 360 -125.17 69.24 14.16
CA ASP A 360 -126.38 69.21 15.01
C ASP A 360 -126.62 70.56 15.73
N VAL A 361 -125.55 71.24 16.15
CA VAL A 361 -125.63 72.62 16.69
C VAL A 361 -126.15 73.59 15.62
N LEU A 362 -125.58 73.55 14.41
CA LEU A 362 -126.03 74.40 13.29
C LEU A 362 -127.49 74.15 12.92
N ARG A 363 -127.95 72.89 12.97
CA ARG A 363 -129.39 72.55 12.80
C ARG A 363 -130.26 73.19 13.88
N LYS A 364 -129.82 73.19 15.14
CA LYS A 364 -130.54 73.82 16.26
C LYS A 364 -130.60 75.35 16.12
N GLU A 365 -129.52 75.98 15.66
CA GLU A 365 -129.51 77.44 15.41
C GLU A 365 -130.39 77.83 14.22
N LEU A 366 -130.38 77.03 13.15
CA LEU A 366 -131.27 77.24 12.01
C LEU A 366 -132.74 77.23 12.43
N ASN A 367 -133.17 76.25 13.23
CA ASN A 367 -134.54 76.21 13.75
C ASN A 367 -134.90 77.43 14.63
N LYS A 368 -133.97 77.94 15.43
CA LYS A 368 -134.20 79.16 16.24
C LYS A 368 -134.41 80.40 15.37
N THR A 369 -133.59 80.56 14.33
CA THR A 369 -133.72 81.69 13.39
C THR A 369 -135.00 81.62 12.57
N GLU A 370 -135.45 80.41 12.23
CA GLU A 370 -136.69 80.20 11.50
C GLU A 370 -137.93 80.50 12.37
N GLN A 371 -137.89 80.18 13.66
CA GLN A 371 -138.94 80.51 14.61
C GLN A 371 -139.03 82.03 14.85
N ALA A 372 -137.90 82.72 15.01
CA ALA A 372 -137.85 84.18 15.14
C ALA A 372 -138.45 84.90 13.91
N ARG A 373 -138.31 84.34 12.70
CA ARG A 373 -138.90 84.88 11.47
C ARG A 373 -140.43 84.82 11.47
N LYS A 374 -141.03 83.75 12.04
CA LYS A 374 -142.49 83.58 12.11
C LYS A 374 -143.13 84.60 13.06
N ASP A 375 -142.49 84.87 14.20
CA ASP A 375 -143.00 85.81 15.20
C ASP A 375 -142.99 87.28 14.72
N VAL A 376 -141.99 87.66 13.92
CA VAL A 376 -141.92 88.99 13.29
C VAL A 376 -143.01 89.16 12.23
N SER A 377 -143.32 88.12 11.47
CA SER A 377 -144.38 88.13 10.45
C SER A 377 -145.78 88.39 11.05
N ILE A 378 -146.07 87.83 12.22
CA ILE A 378 -147.34 88.02 12.95
C ILE A 378 -147.45 89.45 13.51
N LYS A 379 -146.33 90.03 13.99
CA LYS A 379 -146.32 91.43 14.47
C LYS A 379 -146.51 92.45 13.35
N ALA A 380 -145.99 92.20 12.16
CA ALA A 380 -146.16 93.09 11.00
C ALA A 380 -147.63 93.16 10.54
N SER A 381 -148.31 92.01 10.47
CA SER A 381 -149.72 91.94 10.05
C SER A 381 -150.69 92.56 11.07
N SER A 382 -150.35 92.56 12.37
CA SER A 382 -151.13 93.27 13.39
C SER A 382 -151.03 94.80 13.30
N LEU A 383 -149.90 95.35 12.83
CA LEU A 383 -149.68 96.80 12.74
C LEU A 383 -150.32 97.41 11.47
N GLU A 384 -150.40 96.67 10.37
CA GLU A 384 -151.13 97.09 9.17
C GLU A 384 -152.63 97.28 9.43
N LEU A 385 -153.23 96.42 10.27
CA LEU A 385 -154.65 96.52 10.63
C LEU A 385 -154.94 97.78 11.46
N GLN A 386 -154.05 98.17 12.38
CA GLN A 386 -154.18 99.41 13.15
C GLN A 386 -154.01 100.66 12.30
N LYS A 387 -153.12 100.62 11.29
CA LYS A 387 -152.93 101.72 10.33
C LYS A 387 -154.20 101.96 9.51
N SER A 388 -154.81 100.90 8.97
CA SER A 388 -156.05 100.96 8.20
C SER A 388 -157.24 101.57 8.98
N GLN A 389 -157.35 101.27 10.27
CA GLN A 389 -158.43 101.79 11.12
C GLN A 389 -158.27 103.28 11.50
N LEU A 390 -157.04 103.80 11.50
CA LEU A 390 -156.77 105.22 11.77
C LEU A 390 -157.00 106.08 10.52
N GLU A 391 -156.65 105.57 9.34
CA GLU A 391 -156.88 106.28 8.06
C GLU A 391 -158.38 106.49 7.77
N SER A 392 -159.25 105.55 8.13
CA SER A 392 -160.71 105.72 7.94
C SER A 392 -161.33 106.76 8.88
N LYS A 393 -160.85 106.86 10.12
CA LYS A 393 -161.28 107.87 11.10
C LYS A 393 -160.80 109.27 10.73
N LEU A 394 -159.60 109.39 10.15
CA LEU A 394 -159.05 110.66 9.67
C LEU A 394 -159.91 111.23 8.52
N LYS A 395 -160.29 110.37 7.57
CA LYS A 395 -161.09 110.74 6.41
C LYS A 395 -162.49 111.25 6.77
N GLN A 396 -163.11 110.63 7.78
CA GLN A 396 -164.42 111.05 8.29
C GLN A 396 -164.38 112.44 8.97
N LYS A 397 -163.24 112.80 9.58
CA LYS A 397 -163.02 114.11 10.20
C LYS A 397 -162.68 115.21 9.18
N GLU A 398 -162.02 114.86 8.07
CA GLU A 398 -161.82 115.76 6.93
C GLU A 398 -163.15 116.17 6.26
N ASP A 399 -164.09 115.24 6.09
CA ASP A 399 -165.38 115.53 5.46
C ASP A 399 -166.30 116.42 6.32
N GLU A 400 -166.22 116.30 7.65
CA GLU A 400 -166.92 117.20 8.59
C GLU A 400 -166.30 118.61 8.55
N LEU A 401 -164.97 118.70 8.47
CA LEU A 401 -164.26 119.97 8.36
C LEU A 401 -164.56 120.69 7.04
N ASN A 402 -164.64 119.95 5.93
CA ASN A 402 -165.01 120.51 4.62
C ASN A 402 -166.44 121.07 4.60
N LYS A 403 -167.39 120.46 5.33
CA LYS A 403 -168.73 121.02 5.51
C LYS A 403 -168.74 122.31 6.33
N HIS A 404 -167.91 122.39 7.38
CA HIS A 404 -167.75 123.61 8.16
C HIS A 404 -167.03 124.72 7.37
N SER A 405 -166.02 124.39 6.57
CA SER A 405 -165.36 125.33 5.65
C SER A 405 -166.32 125.88 4.58
N ALA A 406 -167.22 125.06 4.04
CA ALA A 406 -168.26 125.53 3.11
C ALA A 406 -169.29 126.45 3.78
N MET A 407 -169.61 126.20 5.05
CA MET A 407 -170.48 127.08 5.85
C MET A 407 -169.82 128.43 6.17
N ILE A 408 -168.50 128.42 6.46
CA ILE A 408 -167.71 129.64 6.66
C ILE A 408 -167.61 130.46 5.37
N ALA A 409 -167.43 129.82 4.20
CA ALA A 409 -167.39 130.50 2.91
C ALA A 409 -168.71 131.24 2.56
N MET A 410 -169.86 130.70 2.99
CA MET A 410 -171.16 131.37 2.82
C MET A 410 -171.34 132.58 3.74
N ILE A 411 -170.82 132.53 4.97
CA ILE A 411 -170.85 133.66 5.92
C ILE A 411 -169.90 134.79 5.46
N HIS A 412 -168.75 134.43 4.87
CA HIS A 412 -167.78 135.41 4.37
C HIS A 412 -168.19 136.06 3.04
N SER A 413 -169.14 135.47 2.30
CA SER A 413 -169.71 136.06 1.08
C SER A 413 -170.75 137.16 1.35
N LEU A 414 -171.10 137.40 2.62
CA LEU A 414 -171.94 138.53 3.07
C LEU A 414 -171.16 139.60 3.85
N SER A 415 -169.83 139.50 4.00
CA SER A 415 -169.06 140.52 4.72
C SER A 415 -167.61 140.67 4.23
N SER A 416 -167.38 141.76 3.49
CA SER A 416 -166.10 142.42 3.18
C SER A 416 -165.16 141.82 2.10
N GLY A 417 -165.07 142.54 0.97
CA GLY A 417 -163.84 143.19 0.47
C GLY A 417 -162.58 142.38 0.09
N LYS A 418 -162.32 142.33 -1.23
CA LYS A 418 -161.02 142.39 -1.94
C LYS A 418 -160.01 141.21 -1.87
N LEU A 419 -159.73 140.72 -3.10
CA LEU A 419 -158.44 140.40 -3.73
C LEU A 419 -157.61 139.17 -3.30
N LYS A 420 -157.59 138.24 -4.26
CA LYS A 420 -156.43 137.66 -4.98
C LYS A 420 -155.49 136.65 -4.29
N SER A 421 -155.39 135.54 -5.02
CA SER A 421 -154.18 134.94 -5.60
C SER A 421 -153.39 133.93 -4.76
N ASP A 422 -153.44 132.70 -5.27
CA ASP A 422 -152.30 131.99 -5.85
C ASP A 422 -151.39 131.11 -4.96
N VAL A 423 -151.35 129.83 -5.36
CA VAL A 423 -150.14 129.16 -5.91
C VAL A 423 -149.30 128.28 -4.96
N ASN A 424 -149.35 126.98 -5.30
CA ASN A 424 -148.24 126.05 -5.57
C ASN A 424 -147.53 125.19 -4.49
N LEU A 425 -147.49 123.90 -4.85
CA LEU A 425 -146.32 123.02 -5.08
C LEU A 425 -145.72 122.16 -3.96
N SER A 426 -145.52 120.90 -4.40
CA SER A 426 -144.44 119.92 -4.10
C SER A 426 -144.39 119.33 -2.69
N LEU A 427 -144.13 118.03 -2.49
CA LEU A 427 -143.48 117.00 -3.29
C LEU A 427 -144.15 115.64 -2.99
#